data_AF-A0A4Q0YNM4-F1
#
_entry.id   AF-A0A4Q0YNM4-F1
#
_cell.length_a   1.000
_cell.length_b   1.000
_cell.length_c   1.000
_cell.angle_alpha   90.00
_cell.angle_beta   90.00
_cell.angle_gamma   90.00
#
_symmetry.space_group_name_H-M   'P 1'
#
loop_
_entity.id
_entity.type
_entity.pdbx_description
1 polymer ?
#
loop_
_entity_poly.entity_id
_entity_poly.type
_entity_poly.pdbx_seq_one_letter_code
_entity_poly.pdbx_strand_id
1 'polypeptide(L)'
;MHLSDTVKKELAEIGYFLSRLGQSSPPPCLGTAVWKEAISKFYPSYGLGRTEKEFYNSLKNTRDRFDSHLKNSREGWKDENGNPGPLSALNQSVLSELDGMSDSQLWERIRPYAVTKLDIKLARRKTSDAVGQGTKHFSSEFSGSKSVKARKSGQAIVRHGSVVDALYEFVGLMHPEGDVYNTQKIDLALESGGCLKALYEVKTSTDTQSLYTGVGQLMMHAAGNPDVCKYLVLPEMDKNPDLENCLASLGVGLICYQQLEDKYTFVTVL
;
A
#
# COMPACT_ATOMS: atom_id res chain seq x y z
N MET A 1 -22.43 18.98 5.34
CA MET A 1 -21.72 18.69 4.08
C MET A 1 -22.50 17.59 3.37
N HIS A 2 -23.06 17.87 2.19
CA HIS A 2 -23.83 16.88 1.42
C HIS A 2 -22.85 15.91 0.75
N LEU A 3 -22.92 14.62 1.06
CA LEU A 3 -22.18 13.59 0.33
C LEU A 3 -22.62 13.63 -1.14
N SER A 4 -21.66 13.59 -2.08
CA SER A 4 -22.00 13.48 -3.50
C SER A 4 -22.76 12.18 -3.74
N ASP A 5 -23.65 12.18 -4.73
CA ASP A 5 -24.47 11.00 -5.02
C ASP A 5 -23.63 9.79 -5.45
N THR A 6 -22.45 10.02 -6.02
CA THR A 6 -21.43 9.01 -6.28
C THR A 6 -20.98 8.30 -5.00
N VAL A 7 -20.60 9.05 -3.96
CA VAL A 7 -20.12 8.48 -2.69
C VAL A 7 -21.25 7.74 -1.96
N LYS A 8 -22.50 8.23 -2.04
CA LYS A 8 -23.66 7.52 -1.51
C LYS A 8 -23.88 6.18 -2.23
N LYS A 9 -23.72 6.16 -3.55
CA LYS A 9 -23.83 4.92 -4.36
C LYS A 9 -22.75 3.93 -3.95
N GLU A 10 -21.50 4.34 -3.90
CA GLU A 10 -20.36 3.48 -3.52
C GLU A 10 -20.53 2.89 -2.10
N LEU A 11 -21.01 3.68 -1.14
CA LEU A 11 -21.34 3.20 0.21
C LEU A 11 -22.47 2.14 0.21
N ALA A 12 -23.46 2.30 -0.67
CA ALA A 12 -24.51 1.32 -0.84
C ALA A 12 -23.98 0.03 -1.50
N GLU A 13 -23.07 0.13 -2.48
CA GLU A 13 -22.40 -1.03 -3.09
C GLU A 13 -21.58 -1.82 -2.06
N ILE A 14 -20.81 -1.12 -1.20
CA ILE A 14 -20.06 -1.73 -0.09
C ILE A 14 -21.03 -2.44 0.88
N GLY A 15 -22.13 -1.79 1.25
CA GLY A 15 -23.15 -2.36 2.13
C GLY A 15 -23.77 -3.64 1.56
N TYR A 16 -24.09 -3.64 0.26
CA TYR A 16 -24.60 -4.82 -0.45
C TYR A 16 -23.57 -5.96 -0.45
N PHE A 17 -22.32 -5.67 -0.79
CA PHE A 17 -21.24 -6.66 -0.76
C PHE A 17 -21.04 -7.29 0.63
N LEU A 18 -21.03 -6.46 1.68
CA LEU A 18 -20.92 -6.95 3.05
C LEU A 18 -22.11 -7.82 3.46
N SER A 19 -23.30 -7.56 2.91
CA SER A 19 -24.53 -8.33 3.19
C SER A 19 -24.56 -9.66 2.45
N ARG A 20 -24.13 -9.67 1.19
CA ARG A 20 -24.13 -10.86 0.33
C ARG A 20 -23.02 -11.84 0.69
N LEU A 21 -21.78 -11.35 0.82
CA LEU A 21 -20.61 -12.22 1.08
C LEU A 21 -20.30 -12.37 2.58
N GLY A 22 -20.92 -11.55 3.43
CA GLY A 22 -20.72 -11.59 4.87
C GLY A 22 -21.95 -12.14 5.60
N GLN A 23 -21.85 -13.39 6.05
CA GLN A 23 -22.87 -14.03 6.88
C GLN A 23 -22.46 -13.93 8.35
N SER A 24 -22.32 -15.05 9.08
CA SER A 24 -21.87 -15.07 10.48
C SER A 24 -20.54 -14.33 10.69
N SER A 25 -19.61 -14.46 9.74
CA SER A 25 -18.33 -13.75 9.67
C SER A 25 -18.29 -12.75 8.49
N PRO A 26 -17.35 -11.78 8.50
CA PRO A 26 -17.13 -10.90 7.35
C PRO A 26 -16.69 -11.66 6.10
N PRO A 27 -16.79 -11.05 4.90
CA PRO A 27 -16.28 -11.63 3.66
C PRO A 27 -14.81 -12.10 3.78
N PRO A 28 -14.49 -13.37 3.48
CA PRO A 28 -13.13 -13.91 3.65
C PRO A 28 -12.05 -13.17 2.84
N CYS A 29 -12.42 -12.61 1.68
CA CYS A 29 -11.52 -11.79 0.85
C CYS A 29 -11.02 -10.53 1.57
N LEU A 30 -11.68 -10.08 2.64
CA LEU A 30 -11.20 -9.03 3.52
C LEU A 30 -10.15 -9.52 4.54
N GLY A 31 -9.78 -10.80 4.59
CA GLY A 31 -8.65 -11.30 5.37
C GLY A 31 -8.73 -11.04 6.88
N THR A 32 -9.94 -10.92 7.44
CA THR A 32 -10.21 -10.83 8.88
C THR A 32 -11.53 -11.51 9.22
N ALA A 33 -11.59 -12.13 10.40
CA ALA A 33 -12.81 -12.72 10.96
C ALA A 33 -13.63 -11.71 11.79
N VAL A 34 -13.13 -10.49 12.01
CA VAL A 34 -13.75 -9.51 12.91
C VAL A 34 -14.46 -8.41 12.11
N TRP A 35 -15.78 -8.26 12.30
CA TRP A 35 -16.60 -7.27 11.58
C TRP A 35 -16.13 -5.82 11.71
N LYS A 36 -15.65 -5.45 12.90
CA LYS A 36 -15.10 -4.11 13.14
C LYS A 36 -13.84 -3.85 12.31
N GLU A 37 -12.98 -4.85 12.16
CA GLU A 37 -11.78 -4.77 11.33
C GLU A 37 -12.08 -4.83 9.83
N ALA A 38 -13.09 -5.60 9.42
CA ALA A 38 -13.53 -5.66 8.04
C ALA A 38 -14.11 -4.32 7.57
N ILE A 39 -14.92 -3.68 8.41
CA ILE A 39 -15.53 -2.38 8.11
C ILE A 39 -14.51 -1.24 8.18
N SER A 40 -13.52 -1.30 9.08
CA SER A 40 -12.47 -0.28 9.16
C SER A 40 -11.62 -0.19 7.89
N LYS A 41 -11.61 -1.24 7.05
CA LYS A 41 -11.03 -1.20 5.71
C LYS A 41 -11.72 -0.24 4.75
N PHE A 42 -12.93 0.24 5.01
CA PHE A 42 -13.55 1.22 4.11
C PHE A 42 -13.47 2.64 4.67
N TYR A 43 -13.03 2.78 5.92
CA TYR A 43 -13.03 4.05 6.65
C TYR A 43 -12.11 5.11 6.05
N PRO A 44 -10.87 4.82 5.59
CA PRO A 44 -10.03 5.83 4.97
C PRO A 44 -10.62 6.53 3.74
N SER A 45 -11.34 5.77 2.92
CA SER A 45 -11.88 6.27 1.65
C SER A 45 -13.27 6.89 1.83
N TYR A 46 -14.05 6.40 2.79
CA TYR A 46 -15.49 6.73 2.93
C TYR A 46 -15.90 7.28 4.30
N GLY A 47 -14.99 7.32 5.27
CA GLY A 47 -15.23 7.76 6.65
C GLY A 47 -14.86 9.21 6.93
N LEU A 48 -14.29 9.93 5.96
CA LEU A 48 -13.87 11.33 6.14
C LEU A 48 -15.05 12.21 6.61
N GLY A 49 -14.86 12.88 7.74
CA GLY A 49 -15.89 13.72 8.38
C GLY A 49 -16.85 13.01 9.34
N ARG A 50 -16.62 11.72 9.65
CA ARG A 50 -17.34 10.95 10.68
C ARG A 50 -16.33 10.30 11.61
N THR A 51 -16.73 10.00 12.86
CA THR A 51 -15.92 9.12 13.72
C THR A 51 -15.95 7.68 13.20
N GLU A 52 -14.93 6.89 13.53
CA GLU A 52 -14.90 5.44 13.18
C GLU A 52 -16.16 4.70 13.65
N LYS A 53 -16.70 5.10 14.81
CA LYS A 53 -17.94 4.53 15.37
C LYS A 53 -19.17 4.91 14.55
N GLU A 54 -19.30 6.16 14.14
CA GLU A 54 -20.40 6.62 13.29
C GLU A 54 -20.34 6.00 11.89
N PHE A 55 -19.14 5.89 11.32
CA PHE A 55 -18.95 5.20 10.05
C PHE A 55 -19.29 3.72 10.14
N TYR A 56 -18.81 3.05 11.19
CA TYR A 56 -19.14 1.65 11.44
C TYR A 56 -20.65 1.43 11.56
N ASN A 57 -21.34 2.29 12.34
CA ASN A 57 -22.79 2.23 12.47
C ASN A 57 -23.51 2.52 11.14
N SER A 58 -22.99 3.43 10.32
CA SER A 58 -23.55 3.73 8.99
C SER A 58 -23.47 2.53 8.06
N LEU A 59 -22.32 1.87 7.94
CA LEU A 59 -22.16 0.69 7.09
C LEU A 59 -22.90 -0.52 7.65
N LYS A 60 -22.94 -0.70 8.98
CA LYS A 60 -23.77 -1.71 9.63
C LYS A 60 -25.25 -1.51 9.26
N ASN A 61 -25.78 -0.29 9.39
CA ASN A 61 -27.18 0.00 9.05
C ASN A 61 -27.45 -0.15 7.54
N THR A 62 -26.47 0.14 6.69
CA THR A 62 -26.60 -0.05 5.24
C THR A 62 -26.63 -1.52 4.88
N ARG A 63 -25.75 -2.34 5.48
CA ARG A 63 -25.74 -3.79 5.35
C ARG A 63 -27.05 -4.41 5.82
N ASP A 64 -27.53 -3.99 6.99
CA ASP A 64 -28.77 -4.50 7.60
C ASP A 64 -30.00 -4.27 6.72
N ARG A 65 -30.01 -3.17 5.96
CA ARG A 65 -31.05 -2.89 4.94
C ARG A 65 -31.01 -3.84 3.75
N PHE A 66 -29.85 -4.37 3.38
CA PHE A 66 -29.76 -5.40 2.33
C PHE A 66 -29.97 -6.81 2.89
N ASP A 67 -29.60 -7.04 4.15
CA ASP A 67 -29.82 -8.31 4.86
C ASP A 67 -31.31 -8.69 4.86
N SER A 68 -32.22 -7.71 4.92
CA SER A 68 -33.68 -7.97 4.84
C SER A 68 -34.21 -8.25 3.43
N HIS A 69 -33.43 -7.99 2.37
CA HIS A 69 -33.84 -8.18 0.96
C HIS A 69 -33.10 -9.33 0.25
N LEU A 70 -32.05 -9.89 0.85
CA LEU A 70 -31.34 -11.05 0.34
C LEU A 70 -31.86 -12.35 0.99
N LYS A 71 -31.88 -13.46 0.23
CA LYS A 71 -32.11 -14.80 0.80
C LYS A 71 -30.86 -15.30 1.54
N ASN A 72 -30.42 -14.58 2.57
CA ASN A 72 -29.30 -14.98 3.41
C ASN A 72 -29.80 -15.54 4.75
N SER A 73 -28.91 -16.18 5.51
CA SER A 73 -29.22 -16.82 6.79
C SER A 73 -29.44 -15.83 7.96
N ARG A 74 -29.44 -14.52 7.69
CA ARG A 74 -29.56 -13.44 8.69
C ARG A 74 -30.82 -12.63 8.44
N GLU A 75 -31.59 -12.40 9.50
CA GLU A 75 -32.77 -11.53 9.42
C GLU A 75 -32.37 -10.07 9.68
N GLY A 76 -32.44 -9.23 8.65
CA GLY A 76 -32.33 -7.77 8.79
C GLY A 76 -33.60 -7.14 9.40
N TRP A 77 -33.57 -5.82 9.66
CA TRP A 77 -34.70 -5.11 10.26
C TRP A 77 -35.99 -5.21 9.43
N LYS A 78 -37.07 -5.67 10.07
CA LYS A 78 -38.42 -5.82 9.52
C LYS A 78 -39.37 -4.84 10.19
N ASP A 79 -40.41 -4.41 9.49
CA ASP A 79 -41.49 -3.62 10.08
C ASP A 79 -42.34 -4.47 11.05
N GLU A 80 -43.31 -3.83 11.71
CA GLU A 80 -44.25 -4.50 12.65
C GLU A 80 -45.02 -5.67 12.00
N ASN A 81 -45.06 -5.74 10.67
CA ASN A 81 -45.73 -6.79 9.89
C ASN A 81 -44.76 -7.87 9.40
N GLY A 82 -43.47 -7.82 9.78
CA GLY A 82 -42.46 -8.80 9.38
C GLY A 82 -41.93 -8.60 7.95
N ASN A 83 -42.29 -7.50 7.29
CA ASN A 83 -41.80 -7.19 5.95
C ASN A 83 -40.50 -6.39 6.00
N PRO A 84 -39.58 -6.58 5.05
CA PRO A 84 -38.43 -5.71 4.89
C PRO A 84 -38.89 -4.27 4.67
N GLY A 85 -38.33 -3.32 5.42
CA GLY A 85 -38.58 -1.90 5.14
C GLY A 85 -38.21 -1.53 3.69
N PRO A 86 -38.90 -0.56 3.06
CA PRO A 86 -38.64 -0.21 1.67
C PRO A 86 -37.20 0.30 1.48
N LEU A 87 -36.51 -0.25 0.48
CA LEU A 87 -35.21 0.26 0.04
C LEU A 87 -35.39 1.66 -0.57
N SER A 88 -34.40 2.53 -0.36
CA SER A 88 -34.34 3.78 -1.13
C SER A 88 -34.16 3.46 -2.62
N ALA A 89 -34.58 4.38 -3.51
CA ALA A 89 -34.38 4.24 -4.95
C ALA A 89 -32.91 3.95 -5.33
N LEU A 90 -31.97 4.56 -4.59
CA LEU A 90 -30.54 4.31 -4.74
C LEU A 90 -30.16 2.85 -4.42
N ASN A 91 -30.61 2.34 -3.27
CA ASN A 91 -30.27 0.97 -2.85
C ASN A 91 -30.93 -0.07 -3.77
N GLN A 92 -32.12 0.23 -4.30
CA GLN A 92 -32.79 -0.63 -5.26
C GLN A 92 -32.06 -0.68 -6.61
N SER A 93 -31.51 0.46 -7.06
CA SER A 93 -30.64 0.50 -8.24
C SER A 93 -29.37 -0.32 -8.03
N VAL A 94 -28.72 -0.21 -6.86
CA VAL A 94 -27.52 -0.98 -6.52
C VAL A 94 -27.81 -2.48 -6.47
N LEU A 95 -28.92 -2.86 -5.83
CA LEU A 95 -29.36 -4.25 -5.78
C LEU A 95 -29.54 -4.81 -7.20
N SER A 96 -30.28 -4.12 -8.05
CA SER A 96 -30.55 -4.56 -9.42
C SER A 96 -29.28 -4.67 -10.28
N GLU A 97 -28.32 -3.76 -10.08
CA GLU A 97 -27.05 -3.72 -10.82
C GLU A 97 -26.10 -4.85 -10.39
N LEU A 98 -26.03 -5.14 -9.08
CA LEU A 98 -25.03 -6.07 -8.52
C LEU A 98 -25.55 -7.51 -8.35
N ASP A 99 -26.87 -7.74 -8.33
CA ASP A 99 -27.44 -9.07 -8.10
C ASP A 99 -27.01 -10.10 -9.16
N GLY A 100 -26.95 -9.67 -10.42
CA GLY A 100 -26.51 -10.50 -11.55
C GLY A 100 -25.00 -10.78 -11.61
N MET A 101 -24.17 -10.14 -10.77
CA MET A 101 -22.73 -10.37 -10.75
C MET A 101 -22.37 -11.63 -9.96
N SER A 102 -21.32 -12.34 -10.38
CA SER A 102 -20.70 -13.38 -9.54
C SER A 102 -19.97 -12.76 -8.34
N ASP A 103 -19.77 -13.54 -7.28
CA ASP A 103 -19.08 -13.07 -6.07
C ASP A 103 -17.64 -12.59 -6.36
N SER A 104 -16.96 -13.18 -7.35
CA SER A 104 -15.64 -12.74 -7.79
C SER A 104 -15.67 -11.39 -8.52
N GLN A 105 -16.66 -11.17 -9.39
CA GLN A 105 -16.83 -9.88 -10.08
C GLN A 105 -17.23 -8.77 -9.10
N LEU A 106 -18.12 -9.11 -8.16
CA LEU A 106 -18.50 -8.22 -7.09
C LEU A 106 -17.29 -7.84 -6.22
N TRP A 107 -16.41 -8.80 -5.89
CA TRP A 107 -15.18 -8.51 -5.19
C TRP A 107 -14.25 -7.58 -5.98
N GLU A 108 -13.98 -7.84 -7.26
CA GLU A 108 -13.11 -6.96 -8.06
C GLU A 108 -13.66 -5.54 -8.21
N ARG A 109 -14.99 -5.37 -8.19
CA ARG A 109 -15.63 -4.05 -8.17
C ARG A 109 -15.45 -3.31 -6.83
N ILE A 110 -15.50 -4.03 -5.71
CA ILE A 110 -15.44 -3.46 -4.35
C ILE A 110 -14.02 -3.34 -3.83
N ARG A 111 -13.10 -4.16 -4.35
CA ARG A 111 -11.68 -4.19 -3.95
C ARG A 111 -11.01 -2.81 -3.99
N PRO A 112 -11.23 -1.93 -4.99
CA PRO A 112 -10.70 -0.57 -5.00
C PRO A 112 -11.19 0.30 -3.85
N TYR A 113 -12.37 0.00 -3.29
CA TYR A 113 -12.97 0.71 -2.15
C TYR A 113 -12.45 0.19 -0.81
N ALA A 114 -12.03 -1.08 -0.77
CA ALA A 114 -11.52 -1.75 0.40
C ALA A 114 -10.03 -1.44 0.59
N VAL A 115 -9.76 -0.63 1.60
CA VAL A 115 -8.42 -0.42 2.09
C VAL A 115 -7.89 -1.68 2.74
N THR A 116 -7.01 -2.39 2.03
CA THR A 116 -6.21 -3.44 2.65
C THR A 116 -5.20 -2.78 3.60
N LYS A 117 -4.51 -3.51 4.49
CA LYS A 117 -3.62 -2.92 5.53
C LYS A 117 -2.60 -1.88 5.00
N LEU A 118 -2.42 -1.78 3.69
CA LEU A 118 -1.73 -0.74 2.94
C LEU A 118 -2.35 0.67 3.10
N ASP A 119 -3.65 0.87 2.93
CA ASP A 119 -4.22 2.23 2.93
C ASP A 119 -4.61 2.75 4.32
N ILE A 120 -4.66 1.92 5.38
CA ILE A 120 -4.76 2.42 6.78
C ILE A 120 -3.46 3.17 7.15
N LYS A 121 -2.31 2.75 6.58
CA LYS A 121 -1.05 3.50 6.68
C LYS A 121 -1.07 4.78 5.84
N LEU A 122 -1.68 4.77 4.64
CA LEU A 122 -1.85 5.97 3.80
C LEU A 122 -2.85 6.98 4.38
N ALA A 123 -3.90 6.52 5.06
CA ALA A 123 -4.91 7.35 5.71
C ALA A 123 -4.38 8.05 6.96
N ARG A 124 -3.59 7.32 7.77
CA ARG A 124 -2.86 7.89 8.91
C ARG A 124 -1.81 8.92 8.48
N ARG A 125 -1.24 8.77 7.28
CA ARG A 125 -0.42 9.78 6.60
C ARG A 125 -1.29 11.00 6.23
N LYS A 126 -2.40 10.81 5.53
CA LYS A 126 -3.30 11.92 5.13
C LYS A 126 -3.87 12.75 6.30
N THR A 127 -4.16 12.14 7.46
CA THR A 127 -4.64 12.91 8.63
C THR A 127 -3.53 13.60 9.41
N SER A 128 -2.29 13.12 9.38
CA SER A 128 -1.13 13.91 9.82
C SER A 128 -0.78 15.03 8.82
N ASP A 129 -0.97 14.78 7.52
CA ASP A 129 -0.65 15.70 6.42
C ASP A 129 -1.74 16.80 6.24
N ALA A 130 -2.91 16.66 6.88
CA ALA A 130 -3.98 17.67 6.86
C ALA A 130 -3.87 18.68 8.02
N VAL A 131 -3.09 18.38 9.08
CA VAL A 131 -2.80 19.32 10.18
C VAL A 131 -1.42 19.96 10.02
N GLY A 132 -0.55 19.40 9.18
CA GLY A 132 0.65 20.07 8.72
C GLY A 132 0.87 19.77 7.25
N GLN A 133 0.96 20.80 6.41
CA GLN A 133 1.59 20.69 5.10
C GLN A 133 2.89 19.86 5.24
N GLY A 134 2.94 18.68 4.61
CA GLY A 134 4.04 17.74 4.71
C GLY A 134 4.35 17.15 3.34
N THR A 135 5.29 17.78 2.65
CA THR A 135 6.01 17.29 1.47
C THR A 135 6.39 15.81 1.62
N LYS A 136 6.31 15.01 0.53
CA LYS A 136 6.88 13.64 0.48
C LYS A 136 8.38 13.78 0.73
N HIS A 137 8.81 13.66 1.98
CA HIS A 137 10.19 13.90 2.36
C HIS A 137 10.98 12.61 2.36
N PHE A 138 12.11 12.63 1.67
CA PHE A 138 13.23 11.79 2.00
C PHE A 138 13.61 11.97 3.48
N SER A 139 13.69 10.88 4.24
CA SER A 139 14.19 10.93 5.61
C SER A 139 15.60 10.33 5.66
N SER A 140 16.61 11.17 5.88
CA SER A 140 17.97 10.72 6.17
C SER A 140 17.96 9.91 7.47
N GLU A 141 18.52 8.70 7.45
CA GLU A 141 18.57 7.84 8.64
C GLU A 141 19.64 8.30 9.65
N PHE A 142 19.46 9.45 10.32
CA PHE A 142 19.94 9.72 11.70
C PHE A 142 19.49 11.09 12.27
N SER A 143 18.62 11.11 13.29
CA SER A 143 18.55 12.22 14.26
C SER A 143 18.01 11.71 15.61
N GLY A 144 18.89 11.55 16.60
CA GLY A 144 18.53 11.25 18.00
C GLY A 144 19.42 10.21 18.68
N SER A 145 20.21 10.64 19.66
CA SER A 145 21.17 9.84 20.42
C SER A 145 20.51 8.74 21.29
N LYS A 146 20.96 7.49 21.13
CA LYS A 146 20.95 6.49 22.20
C LYS A 146 22.30 5.78 22.25
N SER A 147 22.92 5.80 23.43
CA SER A 147 24.12 5.04 23.73
C SER A 147 23.79 3.55 23.73
N VAL A 148 24.34 2.80 22.76
CA VAL A 148 24.38 1.34 22.83
C VAL A 148 25.79 0.88 22.50
N LYS A 149 26.40 0.13 23.42
CA LYS A 149 27.65 -0.59 23.18
C LYS A 149 27.42 -1.66 22.10
N ALA A 150 27.68 -1.33 20.84
CA ALA A 150 27.88 -2.30 19.76
C ALA A 150 28.70 -1.67 18.62
N ARG A 151 30.01 -1.92 18.61
CA ARG A 151 30.98 -1.26 17.70
C ARG A 151 30.89 -1.67 16.23
N LYS A 152 30.15 -2.73 15.87
CA LYS A 152 30.01 -3.24 14.48
C LYS A 152 28.64 -2.95 13.85
N SER A 153 27.54 -3.16 14.57
CA SER A 153 26.19 -2.94 14.02
C SER A 153 25.91 -1.47 13.76
N GLY A 154 26.40 -0.57 14.61
CA GLY A 154 26.26 0.88 14.41
C GLY A 154 26.97 1.37 13.15
N GLN A 155 28.18 0.87 12.84
CA GLN A 155 28.91 1.27 11.62
C GLN A 155 28.23 0.77 10.35
N ALA A 156 27.68 -0.45 10.35
CA ALA A 156 26.97 -0.99 9.20
C ALA A 156 25.68 -0.20 8.89
N ILE A 157 24.92 0.17 9.92
CA ILE A 157 23.71 0.99 9.80
C ILE A 157 24.07 2.39 9.29
N VAL A 158 25.08 3.04 9.89
CA VAL A 158 25.54 4.38 9.46
C VAL A 158 26.02 4.38 8.02
N ARG A 159 26.74 3.33 7.58
CA ARG A 159 27.18 3.18 6.19
C ARG A 159 26.01 2.99 5.23
N HIS A 160 25.01 2.17 5.57
CA HIS A 160 23.82 1.98 4.74
C HIS A 160 23.08 3.30 4.54
N GLY A 161 22.76 4.04 5.61
CA GLY A 161 22.09 5.33 5.52
C GLY A 161 22.86 6.34 4.65
N SER A 162 24.18 6.43 4.82
CA SER A 162 25.02 7.35 4.03
C SER A 162 25.02 7.04 2.52
N VAL A 163 24.94 5.75 2.16
CA VAL A 163 24.85 5.32 0.75
C VAL A 163 23.46 5.63 0.20
N VAL A 164 22.40 5.41 0.97
CA VAL A 164 21.01 5.74 0.57
C VAL A 164 20.84 7.25 0.38
N ASP A 165 21.40 8.08 1.26
CA ASP A 165 21.41 9.53 1.13
C ASP A 165 22.10 9.99 -0.17
N ALA A 166 23.28 9.44 -0.46
CA ALA A 166 23.99 9.76 -1.70
C ALA A 166 23.27 9.23 -2.95
N LEU A 167 22.61 8.07 -2.86
CA LEU A 167 21.82 7.50 -3.95
C LEU A 167 20.58 8.37 -4.24
N TYR A 168 19.93 8.90 -3.19
CA TYR A 168 18.82 9.83 -3.33
C TYR A 168 19.22 11.07 -4.15
N GLU A 169 20.37 11.68 -3.83
CA GLU A 169 20.90 12.81 -4.59
C GLU A 169 21.20 12.44 -6.05
N PHE A 170 21.87 11.30 -6.25
CA PHE A 170 22.21 10.79 -7.59
C PHE A 170 20.96 10.57 -8.46
N VAL A 171 19.94 9.87 -7.93
CA VAL A 171 18.70 9.61 -8.65
C VAL A 171 17.89 10.90 -8.87
N GLY A 172 17.86 11.80 -7.88
CA GLY A 172 17.16 13.08 -7.98
C GLY A 172 17.74 13.99 -9.06
N LEU A 173 19.07 14.03 -9.20
CA LEU A 173 19.74 14.77 -10.28
C LEU A 173 19.41 14.22 -11.68
N MET A 174 19.26 12.89 -11.80
CA MET A 174 18.90 12.24 -13.07
C MET A 174 17.42 12.37 -13.43
N HIS A 175 16.56 12.60 -12.43
CA HIS A 175 15.11 12.67 -12.59
C HIS A 175 14.52 13.90 -11.88
N PRO A 176 14.82 15.13 -12.36
CA PRO A 176 14.43 16.37 -11.67
C PRO A 176 12.91 16.57 -11.55
N GLU A 177 12.13 15.98 -12.44
CA GLU A 177 10.66 16.01 -12.44
C GLU A 177 10.02 14.79 -11.72
N GLY A 178 10.85 13.95 -11.09
CA GLY A 178 10.43 12.75 -10.37
C GLY A 178 10.46 12.92 -8.86
N ASP A 179 9.48 12.33 -8.19
CA ASP A 179 9.48 12.20 -6.73
C ASP A 179 10.40 11.05 -6.33
N VAL A 180 11.54 11.36 -5.74
CA VAL A 180 12.43 10.36 -5.12
C VAL A 180 12.11 10.29 -3.62
N TYR A 181 11.95 9.08 -3.08
CA TYR A 181 11.65 8.91 -1.66
C TYR A 181 12.08 7.55 -1.14
N ASN A 182 12.18 7.41 0.19
CA ASN A 182 12.39 6.15 0.88
C ASN A 182 11.18 5.78 1.77
N THR A 183 11.14 4.52 2.21
CA THR A 183 10.17 4.05 3.21
C THR A 183 10.85 3.09 4.19
N GLN A 184 10.16 2.73 5.28
CA GLN A 184 10.68 1.73 6.23
C GLN A 184 11.10 0.38 5.60
N LYS A 185 10.59 0.04 4.41
CA LYS A 185 10.85 -1.24 3.74
C LYS A 185 11.51 -1.10 2.37
N ILE A 186 11.67 0.11 1.88
CA ILE A 186 12.18 0.38 0.54
C ILE A 186 13.26 1.42 0.72
N ASP A 187 14.49 1.05 0.40
CA ASP A 187 15.65 1.94 0.55
C ASP A 187 15.48 3.19 -0.32
N LEU A 188 15.09 3.04 -1.59
CA LEU A 188 14.74 4.17 -2.45
C LEU A 188 13.73 3.80 -3.53
N ALA A 189 12.86 4.74 -3.87
CA ALA A 189 11.89 4.65 -4.96
C ALA A 189 11.88 5.94 -5.77
N LEU A 190 11.59 5.80 -7.07
CA LEU A 190 11.34 6.90 -7.99
C LEU A 190 9.90 6.79 -8.50
N GLU A 191 9.10 7.83 -8.30
CA GLU A 191 7.76 7.98 -8.85
C GLU A 191 7.74 9.17 -9.83
N SER A 192 7.06 9.03 -10.96
CA SER A 192 6.87 10.12 -11.90
C SER A 192 5.49 10.02 -12.52
N GLY A 193 4.77 11.14 -12.55
CA GLY A 193 3.39 11.21 -13.03
C GLY A 193 2.42 10.31 -12.24
N GLY A 194 2.64 10.16 -10.92
CA GLY A 194 1.82 9.29 -10.06
C GLY A 194 2.07 7.79 -10.22
N CYS A 195 3.07 7.39 -11.02
CA CYS A 195 3.40 5.99 -11.29
C CYS A 195 4.79 5.66 -10.74
N LEU A 196 4.91 4.52 -10.05
CA LEU A 196 6.19 4.00 -9.60
C LEU A 196 7.04 3.57 -10.81
N LYS A 197 8.22 4.17 -10.97
CA LYS A 197 9.12 3.95 -12.11
C LYS A 197 10.31 3.06 -11.78
N ALA A 198 10.91 3.26 -10.60
CA ALA A 198 12.06 2.47 -10.18
C ALA A 198 12.07 2.19 -8.68
N LEU A 199 12.66 1.04 -8.33
CA LEU A 199 13.00 0.65 -6.97
C LEU A 199 14.50 0.39 -6.90
N TYR A 200 15.10 0.84 -5.81
CA TYR A 200 16.52 0.61 -5.52
C TYR A 200 16.65 -0.05 -4.15
N GLU A 201 17.48 -1.09 -4.09
CA GLU A 201 17.78 -1.83 -2.88
C GLU A 201 19.29 -1.78 -2.63
N VAL A 202 19.69 -1.21 -1.49
CA VAL A 202 21.11 -1.00 -1.15
C VAL A 202 21.60 -2.15 -0.27
N LYS A 203 22.75 -2.73 -0.65
CA LYS A 203 23.52 -3.61 0.22
C LYS A 203 24.91 -3.03 0.45
N THR A 204 25.43 -3.22 1.65
CA THR A 204 26.78 -2.78 2.03
C THR A 204 27.85 -3.86 1.85
N SER A 205 27.48 -4.99 1.26
CA SER A 205 28.31 -6.17 1.01
C SER A 205 27.83 -6.90 -0.25
N THR A 206 28.74 -7.62 -0.90
CA THR A 206 28.51 -8.43 -2.11
C THR A 206 28.45 -9.94 -1.82
N ASP A 207 28.37 -10.32 -0.54
CA ASP A 207 28.21 -11.72 -0.17
C ASP A 207 26.87 -12.31 -0.66
N THR A 208 26.81 -13.64 -0.79
CA THR A 208 25.65 -14.37 -1.29
C THR A 208 24.36 -14.04 -0.54
N GLN A 209 24.41 -13.87 0.79
CA GLN A 209 23.21 -13.55 1.56
C GLN A 209 22.70 -12.15 1.21
N SER A 210 23.59 -11.16 1.11
CA SER A 210 23.26 -9.80 0.71
C SER A 210 22.65 -9.75 -0.69
N LEU A 211 23.23 -10.47 -1.66
CA LEU A 211 22.73 -10.56 -3.03
C LEU A 211 21.31 -11.17 -3.09
N TYR A 212 21.13 -12.36 -2.50
CA TYR A 212 19.86 -13.07 -2.57
C TYR A 212 18.74 -12.33 -1.84
N THR A 213 19.05 -11.75 -0.68
CA THR A 213 18.07 -10.96 0.08
C THR A 213 17.74 -9.64 -0.61
N GLY A 214 18.69 -9.02 -1.30
CA GLY A 214 18.44 -7.79 -2.08
C GLY A 214 17.54 -8.05 -3.29
N VAL A 215 17.86 -9.07 -4.08
CA VAL A 215 17.02 -9.49 -5.21
C VAL A 215 15.62 -9.88 -4.72
N GLY A 216 15.51 -10.67 -3.65
CA GLY A 216 14.22 -11.05 -3.08
C GLY A 216 13.37 -9.85 -2.66
N GLN A 217 13.96 -8.84 -2.03
CA GLN A 217 13.27 -7.60 -1.65
C GLN A 217 12.76 -6.85 -2.88
N LEU A 218 13.60 -6.65 -3.90
CA LEU A 218 13.20 -6.02 -5.16
C LEU A 218 12.01 -6.72 -5.81
N MET A 219 12.05 -8.05 -5.90
CA MET A 219 10.97 -8.84 -6.51
C MET A 219 9.66 -8.73 -5.71
N MET A 220 9.74 -8.77 -4.38
CA MET A 220 8.57 -8.64 -3.51
C MET A 220 7.97 -7.23 -3.55
N HIS A 221 8.80 -6.19 -3.64
CA HIS A 221 8.35 -4.80 -3.69
C HIS A 221 7.85 -4.38 -5.06
N ALA A 222 8.35 -5.01 -6.13
CA ALA A 222 7.85 -4.82 -7.49
C ALA A 222 6.53 -5.56 -7.77
N ALA A 223 6.11 -6.48 -6.89
CA ALA A 223 4.89 -7.26 -7.10
C ALA A 223 3.67 -6.35 -7.29
N GLY A 224 2.95 -6.53 -8.41
CA GLY A 224 1.81 -5.70 -8.80
C GLY A 224 2.17 -4.48 -9.66
N ASN A 225 3.46 -4.22 -9.92
CA ASN A 225 3.95 -3.16 -10.80
C ASN A 225 4.93 -3.76 -11.83
N PRO A 226 4.45 -4.44 -12.89
CA PRO A 226 5.33 -5.19 -13.81
C PRO A 226 6.34 -4.31 -14.55
N ASP A 227 5.98 -3.04 -14.78
CA ASP A 227 6.81 -2.08 -15.53
C ASP A 227 7.85 -1.36 -14.66
N VAL A 228 7.96 -1.69 -13.36
CA VAL A 228 8.92 -1.05 -12.46
C VAL A 228 10.34 -1.57 -12.71
N CYS A 229 11.26 -0.64 -12.96
CA CYS A 229 12.69 -0.94 -13.01
C CYS A 229 13.17 -1.30 -11.60
N LYS A 230 13.99 -2.35 -11.50
CA LYS A 230 14.56 -2.82 -10.24
C LYS A 230 16.06 -2.66 -10.32
N TYR A 231 16.66 -2.01 -9.34
CA TYR A 231 18.10 -1.81 -9.27
C TYR A 231 18.65 -2.36 -7.96
N LEU A 232 19.58 -3.29 -8.05
CA LEU A 232 20.39 -3.71 -6.92
C LEU A 232 21.60 -2.79 -6.83
N VAL A 233 21.81 -2.18 -5.67
CA VAL A 233 22.88 -1.21 -5.44
C VAL A 233 23.93 -1.82 -4.51
N LEU A 234 25.13 -2.05 -5.02
CA LEU A 234 26.20 -2.80 -4.34
C LEU A 234 27.49 -1.99 -4.24
N PRO A 235 28.37 -2.27 -3.27
CA PRO A 235 29.72 -1.72 -3.29
C PRO A 235 30.45 -2.18 -4.57
N GLU A 236 31.44 -1.39 -4.98
CA GLU A 236 32.36 -1.76 -6.05
C GLU A 236 32.91 -3.16 -5.84
N MET A 237 32.87 -3.95 -6.90
CA MET A 237 33.33 -5.34 -6.94
C MET A 237 34.02 -5.63 -8.26
N ASP A 238 34.87 -6.65 -8.27
CA ASP A 238 35.46 -7.15 -9.51
C ASP A 238 34.37 -7.54 -10.51
N LYS A 239 34.64 -7.31 -11.79
CA LYS A 239 33.71 -7.62 -12.87
C LYS A 239 33.27 -9.08 -12.77
N ASN A 240 31.97 -9.30 -12.73
CA ASN A 240 31.37 -10.63 -12.58
C ASN A 240 30.27 -10.81 -13.63
N PRO A 241 30.64 -11.22 -14.86
CA PRO A 241 29.68 -11.35 -15.96
C PRO A 241 28.55 -12.35 -15.66
N ASP A 242 28.80 -13.39 -14.85
CA ASP A 242 27.79 -14.38 -14.50
C ASP A 242 26.72 -13.77 -13.60
N LEU A 243 27.13 -12.94 -12.63
CA LEU A 243 26.20 -12.18 -11.78
C LEU A 243 25.43 -11.15 -12.61
N GLU A 244 26.12 -10.37 -13.45
CA GLU A 244 25.51 -9.38 -14.34
C GLU A 244 24.44 -10.01 -15.24
N ASN A 245 24.77 -11.13 -15.90
CA ASN A 245 23.84 -11.87 -16.75
C ASN A 245 22.67 -12.45 -15.97
N CYS A 246 22.91 -12.96 -14.76
CA CYS A 246 21.88 -13.47 -13.88
C CYS A 246 20.88 -12.37 -13.49
N LEU A 247 21.37 -11.22 -13.03
CA LEU A 247 20.54 -10.07 -12.67
C LEU A 247 19.74 -9.55 -13.87
N ALA A 248 20.39 -9.42 -15.03
CA ALA A 248 19.72 -9.02 -16.28
C ALA A 248 18.59 -10.00 -16.66
N SER A 249 18.80 -11.31 -16.53
CA SER A 249 17.76 -12.32 -16.80
C SER A 249 16.55 -12.24 -15.84
N LEU A 250 16.76 -11.67 -14.64
CA LEU A 250 15.71 -11.40 -13.66
C LEU A 250 15.06 -10.02 -13.84
N GLY A 251 15.49 -9.23 -14.83
CA GLY A 251 15.05 -7.86 -15.03
C GLY A 251 15.48 -6.92 -13.89
N VAL A 252 16.63 -7.19 -13.30
CA VAL A 252 17.26 -6.38 -12.24
C VAL A 252 18.53 -5.75 -12.82
N GLY A 253 18.58 -4.43 -12.86
CA GLY A 253 19.80 -3.68 -13.21
C GLY A 253 20.76 -3.63 -12.02
N LEU A 254 22.06 -3.48 -12.30
CA LEU A 254 23.09 -3.35 -11.28
C LEU A 254 23.62 -1.91 -11.23
N ILE A 255 23.70 -1.35 -10.04
CA ILE A 255 24.42 -0.10 -9.77
C ILE A 255 25.52 -0.40 -8.78
N CYS A 256 26.75 -0.07 -9.13
CA CYS A 256 27.89 -0.15 -8.22
C CYS A 256 28.18 1.23 -7.63
N TYR A 257 28.54 1.27 -6.36
CA TYR A 257 28.99 2.49 -5.71
C TYR A 257 30.40 2.36 -5.14
N GLN A 258 31.14 3.46 -5.21
CA GLN A 258 32.46 3.57 -4.61
C GLN A 258 32.46 4.71 -3.60
N GLN A 259 33.12 4.50 -2.46
CA GLN A 259 33.37 5.58 -1.51
C GLN A 259 34.65 6.30 -1.90
N LEU A 260 34.55 7.59 -2.22
CA LEU A 260 35.68 8.48 -2.47
C LEU A 260 35.67 9.57 -1.39
N GLU A 261 36.62 9.50 -0.46
CA GLU A 261 36.68 10.37 0.72
C GLU A 261 35.36 10.31 1.53
N ASP A 262 34.63 11.42 1.62
CA ASP A 262 33.36 11.56 2.33
C ASP A 262 32.13 11.50 1.40
N LYS A 263 32.30 11.05 0.14
CA LYS A 263 31.21 10.95 -0.85
C LYS A 263 31.11 9.55 -1.47
N TYR A 264 29.95 9.25 -2.02
CA TYR A 264 29.72 8.08 -2.84
C TYR A 264 29.50 8.47 -4.29
N THR A 265 30.11 7.74 -5.21
CA THR A 265 29.85 7.81 -6.65
C THR A 265 29.14 6.55 -7.09
N PHE A 266 28.30 6.66 -8.12
CA PHE A 266 27.49 5.56 -8.63
C PHE A 266 27.78 5.34 -10.11
N VAL A 267 27.88 4.08 -10.51
CA VAL A 267 28.06 3.65 -11.90
C VAL A 267 27.01 2.59 -12.21
N THR A 268 26.23 2.83 -13.25
CA THR A 268 25.28 1.84 -13.77
C THR A 268 26.04 0.77 -14.57
N VAL A 269 25.87 -0.49 -14.19
CA VAL A 269 26.49 -1.66 -14.81
C VAL A 269 25.39 -2.43 -15.54
N LEU A 270 24.91 -1.82 -16.64
CA LEU A 270 23.88 -2.27 -17.59
C LEU A 270 22.50 -2.67 -17.01
#